data_AF-A0A078LY28-F1
#
_entry.id   AF-A0A078LY28-F1
#
_cell.length_a   1.000
_cell.length_b   1.000
_cell.length_c   1.000
_cell.angle_alpha   90.00
_cell.angle_beta   90.00
_cell.angle_gamma   90.00
#
_symmetry.space_group_name_H-M   'P 1'
#
loop_
_entity.id
_entity.type
_entity.pdbx_description
1 polymer ?
#
loop_
_entity_poly.entity_id
_entity_poly.type
_entity_poly.pdbx_seq_one_letter_code
_entity_poly.pdbx_strand_id
1 'polypeptide(L)'
;MMFKFDKNTVPYHILNMIFYVVTLAVVGLIYYFAFLPPLLEVTTDEFFANFGFGEFIGALFFLILIIVPFLLAAGIVYHVIKLAKPDKNVPAEN
;
A
#
# COMPACT_ATOMS: atom_id res chain seq x y z
N MET A 1 -3.17 19.96 -17.36
CA MET A 1 -2.38 19.02 -18.15
C MET A 1 -1.94 17.91 -17.20
N MET A 2 -2.56 16.74 -17.26
CA MET A 2 -2.13 15.61 -16.41
C MET A 2 -0.82 15.12 -17.00
N PHE A 3 0.31 15.34 -16.32
CA PHE A 3 1.61 14.79 -16.70
C PHE A 3 1.51 13.26 -16.69
N LYS A 4 0.97 12.68 -17.75
CA LYS A 4 1.09 11.26 -18.03
C LYS A 4 2.51 11.06 -18.53
N PHE A 5 3.45 10.93 -17.60
CA PHE A 5 4.76 10.44 -17.95
C PHE A 5 4.59 9.07 -18.60
N ASP A 6 5.26 8.84 -19.73
CA ASP A 6 5.25 7.54 -20.37
C ASP A 6 5.76 6.50 -19.37
N LYS A 7 5.03 5.38 -19.26
CA LYS A 7 5.30 4.28 -18.33
C LYS A 7 6.70 3.68 -18.47
N ASN A 8 7.39 3.94 -19.57
CA ASN A 8 8.74 3.47 -19.85
C ASN A 8 9.82 4.48 -19.45
N THR A 9 9.45 5.64 -18.90
CA THR A 9 10.38 6.72 -18.58
C THR A 9 10.81 6.68 -17.11
N VAL A 10 12.06 7.10 -16.87
CA VAL A 10 12.61 7.23 -15.52
C VAL A 10 11.74 8.14 -14.62
N PRO A 11 11.28 9.33 -15.07
CA PRO A 11 10.41 10.18 -14.25
C PRO A 11 9.11 9.51 -13.82
N TYR A 12 8.50 8.68 -14.69
CA TYR A 12 7.32 7.89 -14.33
C TYR A 12 7.61 6.95 -13.17
N HIS A 13 8.72 6.22 -13.22
CA HIS A 13 9.03 5.26 -12.16
C HIS A 13 9.43 5.94 -10.85
N ILE A 14 10.14 7.07 -10.90
CA ILE A 14 10.48 7.85 -9.69
C ILE A 14 9.21 8.38 -9.02
N LEU A 15 8.32 9.05 -9.77
CA LEU A 15 7.12 9.66 -9.20
C LEU A 15 6.20 8.62 -8.58
N ASN A 16 5.99 7.49 -9.25
CA ASN A 16 5.19 6.40 -8.72
C ASN A 16 5.85 5.74 -7.51
N MET A 17 7.17 5.53 -7.51
CA MET A 17 7.87 5.01 -6.34
C MET A 17 7.66 5.91 -5.11
N ILE A 18 7.82 7.23 -5.28
CA ILE A 18 7.57 8.21 -4.21
C ILE A 18 6.11 8.12 -3.75
N PHE A 19 5.15 8.06 -4.68
CA PHE A 19 3.74 7.89 -4.35
C PHE A 19 3.52 6.64 -3.49
N TYR A 20 3.99 5.47 -3.92
CA TYR A 20 3.81 4.22 -3.17
C TYR A 20 4.48 4.27 -1.78
N VAL A 21 5.67 4.86 -1.65
CA VAL A 21 6.34 5.04 -0.35
C VAL A 21 5.54 5.95 0.57
N VAL A 22 5.07 7.09 0.06
CA VAL A 22 4.26 8.05 0.84
C VAL A 22 2.94 7.41 1.24
N THR A 23 2.26 6.71 0.32
CA THR A 23 1.02 5.99 0.63
C THR A 23 1.27 4.92 1.69
N LEU A 24 2.35 4.16 1.59
CA LEU A 24 2.70 3.14 2.59
C LEU A 24 2.92 3.77 3.98
N ALA A 25 3.62 4.90 4.04
CA ALA A 25 3.81 5.63 5.29
C ALA A 25 2.48 6.12 5.88
N VAL A 26 1.62 6.74 5.06
CA VAL A 26 0.31 7.24 5.50
C VAL A 26 -0.59 6.10 5.97
N VAL A 27 -0.66 5.00 5.22
CA VAL A 27 -1.42 3.81 5.62
C VAL A 27 -0.85 3.20 6.90
N GLY A 28 0.47 3.16 7.06
CA GLY A 28 1.13 2.73 8.30
C GLY A 28 0.76 3.59 9.50
N LEU A 29 0.69 4.92 9.33
CA LEU A 29 0.24 5.84 10.38
C LEU A 29 -1.24 5.62 10.72
N ILE A 30 -2.10 5.45 9.71
CA ILE A 30 -3.52 5.11 9.93
C ILE A 30 -3.64 3.80 10.71
N TYR A 31 -2.87 2.78 10.34
CA TYR A 31 -2.85 1.51 11.05
C TYR A 31 -2.43 1.68 12.52
N TYR A 32 -1.33 2.39 12.76
CA TYR A 32 -0.81 2.60 14.10
C TYR A 32 -1.79 3.39 15.00
N PHE A 33 -2.45 4.42 14.49
CA PHE A 33 -3.31 5.28 15.31
C PHE A 33 -4.77 4.84 15.38
N ALA A 34 -5.33 4.29 14.30
CA ALA A 34 -6.76 3.94 14.25
C ALA A 34 -7.03 2.45 14.52
N PHE A 35 -6.09 1.56 14.19
CA PHE A 35 -6.34 0.11 14.23
C PHE A 35 -5.53 -0.63 15.28
N LEU A 36 -4.32 -0.19 15.61
CA LEU A 36 -3.51 -0.82 16.64
C LEU A 36 -4.15 -0.77 18.04
N PRO A 37 -4.73 0.34 18.52
CA PRO A 37 -5.31 0.38 19.86
C PRO A 37 -6.46 -0.64 20.05
N PRO A 38 -7.46 -0.70 19.14
CA PRO A 38 -8.50 -1.73 19.21
C PRO A 38 -7.92 -3.16 19.19
N LEU A 39 -6.89 -3.43 18.39
CA LEU A 39 -6.30 -4.77 18.33
C LEU A 39 -5.64 -5.22 19.63
N LEU A 40 -5.04 -4.27 20.36
CA LEU A 40 -4.42 -4.56 21.65
C LEU A 40 -5.47 -4.77 22.74
N GLU A 41 -6.67 -4.23 22.58
CA GLU A 41 -7.80 -4.36 23.52
C GLU A 41 -8.65 -5.62 23.27
N VAL A 42 -8.70 -6.13 22.03
CA VAL A 42 -9.65 -7.17 21.58
C VAL A 42 -9.11 -8.62 21.73
N THR A 43 -7.96 -8.83 22.37
CA THR A 43 -7.41 -10.19 22.59
C THR A 43 -8.09 -10.96 23.74
N THR A 44 -9.38 -10.75 23.98
CA THR A 44 -10.15 -11.41 25.04
C THR A 44 -11.13 -12.44 24.47
N ASP A 45 -11.36 -13.51 25.22
CA ASP A 45 -12.29 -14.60 24.90
C ASP A 45 -13.74 -14.11 24.63
N GLU A 46 -14.07 -12.87 25.02
CA GLU A 46 -15.37 -12.22 24.80
C GLU A 46 -15.64 -11.82 23.33
N PHE A 47 -14.60 -11.59 22.52
CA PHE A 47 -14.75 -11.22 21.11
C PHE A 47 -15.32 -12.37 20.26
N PHE A 48 -14.86 -13.60 20.52
CA PHE A 48 -15.35 -14.78 19.81
C PHE A 48 -16.71 -15.25 20.31
N ALA A 49 -17.03 -14.99 21.59
CA ALA A 49 -18.33 -15.33 22.17
C ALA A 49 -19.50 -14.47 21.61
N ASN A 50 -19.21 -13.24 21.16
CA ASN A 50 -20.19 -12.31 20.58
C ASN A 50 -20.01 -12.10 19.06
N PHE A 51 -19.24 -12.96 18.39
CA PHE A 51 -18.89 -12.77 16.98
C PHE A 51 -20.12 -12.84 16.07
N GLY A 52 -20.57 -11.68 15.58
CA GLY A 52 -21.73 -11.51 14.72
C GLY A 52 -21.37 -10.95 13.34
N PHE A 53 -22.38 -10.43 12.63
CA PHE A 53 -22.21 -9.91 11.27
C PHE A 53 -21.35 -8.63 11.23
N GLY A 54 -21.39 -7.81 12.28
CA GLY A 54 -20.56 -6.60 12.41
C GLY A 54 -19.08 -6.93 12.57
N GLU A 55 -18.76 -7.90 13.44
CA GLU A 55 -17.41 -8.39 13.68
C GLU A 55 -16.84 -9.11 12.44
N PHE A 56 -17.68 -9.84 11.70
CA PHE A 56 -17.29 -10.46 10.42
C PHE A 56 -16.91 -9.43 9.36
N ILE A 57 -17.70 -8.38 9.17
CA ILE A 57 -17.38 -7.28 8.25
C ILE A 57 -16.09 -6.57 8.70
N GLY A 58 -15.93 -6.35 10.00
CA GLY A 58 -14.69 -5.82 10.59
C GLY A 58 -13.47 -6.69 10.28
N ALA A 59 -13.60 -8.02 10.40
CA ALA A 59 -12.53 -8.98 10.08
C ALA A 59 -12.17 -9.00 8.57
N LEU A 60 -13.16 -8.86 7.68
CA LEU A 60 -12.89 -8.69 6.24
C LEU A 60 -12.15 -7.38 5.95
N PHE A 61 -12.52 -6.29 6.62
CA PHE A 61 -11.79 -5.03 6.52
C PHE A 61 -10.36 -5.16 7.06
N PHE A 62 -10.17 -6.00 8.08
CA PHE A 62 -8.86 -6.31 8.63
C PHE A 62 -7.93 -7.00 7.61
N LEU A 63 -8.47 -7.86 6.75
CA LEU A 63 -7.69 -8.45 5.65
C LEU A 63 -7.16 -7.38 4.68
N ILE A 64 -7.93 -6.32 4.45
CA ILE A 64 -7.47 -5.18 3.62
C ILE A 64 -6.26 -4.51 4.28
N LEU A 65 -6.28 -4.32 5.60
CA LEU A 65 -5.16 -3.74 6.34
C LEU A 65 -3.88 -4.57 6.21
N ILE A 66 -4.00 -5.89 6.08
CA ILE A 66 -2.86 -6.78 5.88
C ILE A 66 -2.39 -6.72 4.42
N ILE A 67 -3.32 -6.82 3.45
CA ILE A 67 -3.01 -6.95 2.02
C ILE A 67 -2.43 -5.65 1.45
N VAL A 68 -2.98 -4.49 1.82
CA VAL A 68 -2.59 -3.19 1.23
C VAL A 68 -1.09 -2.88 1.40
N PRO A 69 -0.47 -3.02 2.59
CA PRO A 69 0.97 -2.86 2.76
C PRO A 69 1.80 -3.73 1.81
N PHE A 70 1.43 -5.00 1.60
CA PHE A 70 2.13 -5.88 0.67
C PHE A 70 2.00 -5.42 -0.78
N LEU A 71 0.82 -4.95 -1.19
CA LEU A 71 0.62 -4.42 -2.54
C LEU A 71 1.43 -3.14 -2.77
N LEU A 72 1.46 -2.24 -1.78
CA LEU A 72 2.27 -1.02 -1.85
C LEU A 72 3.77 -1.36 -1.91
N ALA A 73 4.23 -2.29 -1.08
CA ALA A 73 5.62 -2.77 -1.11
C ALA A 73 5.98 -3.41 -2.46
N ALA A 74 5.09 -4.22 -3.04
CA ALA A 74 5.27 -4.79 -4.37
C ALA A 74 5.36 -3.69 -5.46
N GLY A 75 4.55 -2.64 -5.36
CA GLY A 75 4.64 -1.46 -6.23
C GLY A 75 6.00 -0.76 -6.11
N ILE A 76 6.48 -0.51 -4.89
CA ILE A 76 7.81 0.06 -4.65
C ILE A 76 8.89 -0.81 -5.28
N VAL A 77 8.88 -2.12 -5.02
CA VAL A 77 9.87 -3.07 -5.57
C VAL A 77 9.84 -3.07 -7.09
N TYR A 78 8.65 -3.08 -7.71
CA TYR A 78 8.51 -3.01 -9.17
C TYR A 78 9.17 -1.75 -9.75
N HIS A 79 8.90 -0.59 -9.17
CA HIS A 79 9.49 0.66 -9.64
C HIS A 79 11.00 0.75 -9.38
N VAL A 80 11.48 0.22 -8.24
CA VAL A 80 12.92 0.11 -7.95
C VAL A 80 13.63 -0.78 -8.95
N ILE A 81 13.08 -1.94 -9.30
CA ILE A 81 13.65 -2.85 -10.30
C ILE A 81 13.75 -2.15 -11.67
N LYS A 82 12.71 -1.43 -12.08
CA LYS A 82 12.70 -0.68 -13.34
C LYS A 82 13.69 0.50 -13.36
N LEU A 83 13.98 1.11 -12.21
CA LEU A 83 15.02 2.13 -12.08
C LEU A 83 16.43 1.54 -12.08
N ALA A 84 16.62 0.37 -11.45
CA ALA A 84 17.91 -0.31 -11.38
C ALA A 84 18.30 -1.01 -12.68
N LYS A 85 17.31 -1.50 -13.43
CA LYS A 85 17.44 -2.12 -14.75
C LYS A 85 16.48 -1.44 -15.72
N PRO A 86 16.79 -0.19 -16.14
CA PRO A 86 16.00 0.47 -17.15
C PRO A 86 16.04 -0.36 -18.43
N ASP A 87 14.88 -0.67 -19.00
CA ASP A 87 14.82 -1.23 -20.35
C ASP A 87 15.55 -0.26 -21.29
N LYS A 88 16.38 -0.80 -22.19
CA LYS A 88 17.22 -0.01 -23.10
C LYS A 88 16.35 1.00 -23.86
N ASN A 89 16.48 2.27 -23.49
CA ASN A 89 16.15 3.49 -24.22
C ASN A 89 14.90 3.42 -25.12
N VAL A 90 13.75 3.84 -24.61
CA VAL A 90 12.85 4.64 -25.45
C VAL A 90 13.19 6.10 -25.10
N PRO A 91 13.88 6.84 -26.00
CA PRO A 91 14.10 8.25 -25.76
C PRO A 91 12.75 8.92 -25.60
N ALA A 92 12.60 9.74 -24.55
CA ALA A 92 11.50 10.69 -24.51
C ALA A 92 11.65 11.54 -25.78
N GLU A 93 10.74 11.35 -26.75
CA GLU A 93 10.69 12.23 -27.91
C GLU A 93 10.57 13.68 -27.43
N ASN A 94 11.40 14.53 -28.04
CA ASN A 94 11.57 15.95 -27.73
C ASN A 94 10.26 16.75 -27.84
#